data_AF-A0A6N8CS74-F1
#
_entry.id   AF-A0A6N8CS74-F1
#
_cell.length_a   1.000
_cell.length_b   1.000
_cell.length_c   1.000
_cell.angle_alpha   90.00
_cell.angle_beta   90.00
_cell.angle_gamma   90.00
#
_symmetry.space_group_name_H-M   'P 1'
#
loop_
_entity.id
_entity.type
_entity.pdbx_description
1 polymer ?
#
loop_
_entity_poly.entity_id
_entity_poly.type
_entity_poly.pdbx_seq_one_letter_code
_entity_poly.pdbx_strand_id
1 'polypeptide(L)'
;MKHVIQKVVYVIPLTLMLLGTTSVHAQSPQMPQQYQQPSPGIKQVKLSDPQKAELAKLHKQMIKDKTKIIEKYVSYGILSKAQGQMMITHMERRYEKLEKNGFLPTGLHHGHQMHHSWNGQTR
;
A
#
# COMPACT_ATOMS: atom_id res chain seq x y z
N MET A 1 27.13 44.82 -20.00
CA MET A 1 26.98 43.60 -19.19
C MET A 1 26.29 44.00 -17.89
N LYS A 2 24.96 43.82 -17.84
CA LYS A 2 24.12 44.31 -16.76
C LYS A 2 24.06 43.25 -15.66
N HIS A 3 24.66 43.59 -14.53
CA HIS A 3 24.14 43.45 -13.16
C HIS A 3 22.86 42.59 -12.99
N VAL A 4 22.65 41.72 -11.99
CA VAL A 4 23.34 41.32 -10.75
C VAL A 4 22.23 40.59 -9.95
N ILE A 5 22.60 39.53 -9.22
CA ILE A 5 21.95 39.02 -8.00
C ILE A 5 20.57 38.33 -8.12
N GLN A 6 20.65 37.02 -7.89
CA GLN A 6 19.56 36.15 -7.43
C GLN A 6 18.79 36.79 -6.27
N LYS A 7 17.47 36.97 -6.44
CA LYS A 7 16.58 37.34 -5.34
C LYS A 7 16.34 36.12 -4.46
N VAL A 8 17.16 35.99 -3.42
CA VAL A 8 16.87 35.13 -2.28
C VAL A 8 16.68 36.05 -1.07
N VAL A 9 15.76 35.62 -0.21
CA VAL A 9 15.59 36.02 1.19
C VAL A 9 14.59 37.16 1.43
N TYR A 10 13.34 36.74 1.54
CA TYR A 10 12.32 37.37 2.38
C TYR A 10 12.80 37.30 3.84
N VAL A 11 12.96 38.44 4.51
CA VAL A 11 13.21 38.49 5.96
C VAL A 11 12.06 39.26 6.61
N ILE A 12 11.08 38.51 7.11
CA ILE A 12 10.19 38.93 8.20
C ILE A 12 10.50 37.92 9.30
N PRO A 13 10.96 38.32 10.50
CA PRO A 13 9.97 38.51 11.57
C PRO A 13 10.41 39.42 12.74
N LEU A 14 9.46 40.14 13.35
CA LEU A 14 9.49 40.34 14.80
C LEU A 14 8.13 40.81 15.35
N THR A 15 7.20 39.88 15.53
CA THR A 15 6.11 40.05 16.48
C THR A 15 6.39 39.18 17.70
N LEU A 16 6.33 39.85 18.85
CA LEU A 16 6.65 39.35 20.19
C LEU A 16 5.83 38.12 20.59
N MET A 17 6.53 37.24 21.30
CA MET A 17 6.06 36.26 22.29
C MET A 17 4.69 36.56 22.90
N LEU A 18 3.80 35.56 22.84
CA LEU A 18 2.91 35.23 23.96
C LEU A 18 3.21 33.79 24.40
N LEU A 19 3.63 33.64 25.66
CA LEU A 19 3.85 32.35 26.31
C LEU A 19 2.54 31.57 26.38
N GLY A 20 2.48 30.43 25.70
CA GLY A 20 1.46 29.40 25.91
C GLY A 20 2.12 28.20 26.57
N THR A 21 1.79 27.96 27.84
CA THR A 21 2.11 26.71 28.55
C THR A 21 1.43 25.55 27.82
N THR A 22 2.18 24.71 27.12
CA THR A 22 1.65 23.46 26.56
C THR A 22 2.19 22.29 27.36
N SER A 23 1.28 21.63 28.07
CA SER A 23 1.45 20.35 28.72
C SER A 23 2.12 19.38 27.74
N VAL A 24 3.09 18.60 28.23
CA VAL A 24 3.76 17.53 27.49
C VAL A 24 2.71 16.46 27.14
N HIS A 25 2.01 16.65 26.03
CA HIS A 25 1.15 15.63 25.46
C HIS A 25 2.08 14.64 24.75
N ALA A 26 2.14 13.40 25.25
CA ALA A 26 2.88 12.33 24.61
C ALA A 26 2.35 12.15 23.17
N GLN A 27 3.08 12.68 22.20
CA GLN A 27 2.78 12.55 20.79
C GLN A 27 3.13 11.12 20.37
N SER A 28 2.12 10.26 20.30
CA SER A 28 2.18 9.07 19.47
C SER A 28 2.55 9.49 18.04
N PRO A 29 3.43 8.75 17.32
CA PRO A 29 3.84 9.13 15.97
C PRO A 29 2.61 9.29 15.08
N GLN A 30 2.28 10.54 14.75
CA GLN A 30 1.21 10.85 13.83
C GLN A 30 1.74 10.53 12.44
N MET A 31 1.28 9.42 11.85
CA MET A 31 1.50 9.13 10.44
C MET A 31 1.08 10.37 9.63
N PRO A 32 1.92 10.91 8.72
CA PRO A 32 1.56 12.09 7.95
C PRO A 32 0.19 11.91 7.28
N GLN A 33 -0.69 12.89 7.42
CA GLN A 33 -2.04 12.97 6.83
C GLN A 33 -2.06 12.91 5.28
N GLN A 34 -0.90 12.70 4.64
CA GLN A 34 -0.72 12.70 3.19
C GLN A 34 -1.34 11.48 2.48
N TYR A 35 -1.74 10.42 3.21
CA TYR A 35 -2.33 9.20 2.62
C TYR A 35 -3.86 9.25 2.43
N GLN A 36 -4.53 10.32 2.86
CA GLN A 36 -6.00 10.39 2.89
C GLN A 36 -6.63 11.23 1.78
N GLN A 37 -5.86 11.76 0.83
CA GLN A 37 -6.46 12.38 -0.34
C GLN A 37 -6.94 11.31 -1.35
N PRO A 38 -8.25 11.25 -1.69
CA PRO A 38 -8.68 10.49 -2.85
C PRO A 38 -7.96 11.05 -4.07
N SER A 39 -7.10 10.24 -4.71
CA SER A 39 -6.33 10.65 -5.89
C SER A 39 -7.30 11.15 -6.98
N PRO A 40 -7.24 12.43 -7.36
CA PRO A 40 -8.09 12.95 -8.42
C PRO A 40 -7.70 12.27 -9.74
N GLY A 41 -8.57 11.36 -10.19
CA GLY A 41 -8.50 10.78 -11.53
C GLY A 41 -7.56 9.60 -11.70
N ILE A 42 -7.79 8.48 -11.00
CA ILE A 42 -7.35 7.18 -11.54
C ILE A 42 -8.13 6.97 -12.85
N LYS A 43 -7.55 7.43 -13.96
CA LYS A 43 -8.04 7.13 -15.30
C LYS A 43 -8.09 5.62 -15.44
N GLN A 44 -9.10 5.09 -16.14
CA GLN A 44 -9.09 3.67 -16.50
C GLN A 44 -7.91 3.43 -17.46
N VAL A 45 -6.76 3.06 -16.90
CA VAL A 45 -5.54 2.78 -17.66
C VAL A 45 -5.64 1.38 -18.23
N LYS A 46 -5.50 1.26 -19.56
CA LYS A 46 -5.24 -0.02 -20.21
C LYS A 46 -3.75 -0.20 -20.37
N LEU A 47 -3.23 -1.34 -19.94
CA LEU A 47 -1.82 -1.68 -20.14
C LEU A 47 -1.57 -2.09 -21.60
N SER A 48 -0.41 -1.71 -22.13
CA SER A 48 0.11 -2.24 -23.40
C SER A 48 0.58 -3.68 -23.23
N ASP A 49 0.73 -4.41 -24.33
CA ASP A 49 1.18 -5.80 -24.31
C ASP A 49 2.58 -6.00 -23.71
N PRO A 50 3.61 -5.17 -23.99
CA PRO A 50 4.91 -5.31 -23.31
C PRO A 50 4.80 -5.08 -21.81
N GLN A 51 3.96 -4.15 -21.35
CA GLN A 51 3.72 -3.92 -19.92
C GLN A 51 3.05 -5.13 -19.25
N LYS A 52 2.05 -5.74 -19.90
CA LYS A 52 1.43 -6.98 -19.40
C LYS A 52 2.44 -8.12 -19.32
N ALA A 53 3.30 -8.27 -20.34
CA ALA A 53 4.33 -9.30 -20.37
C ALA A 53 5.35 -9.13 -19.24
N GLU A 54 5.75 -7.89 -18.95
CA GLU A 54 6.62 -7.56 -17.82
C GLU A 54 5.97 -7.94 -16.48
N LEU A 55 4.72 -7.52 -16.26
CA LEU A 55 3.98 -7.87 -15.05
C LEU A 55 3.77 -9.38 -14.91
N ALA A 56 3.46 -10.08 -16.01
CA ALA A 56 3.32 -11.54 -16.01
C ALA A 56 4.62 -12.22 -15.54
N LYS A 57 5.77 -11.76 -16.05
CA LYS A 57 7.09 -12.27 -15.64
C LYS A 57 7.34 -12.04 -14.16
N LEU A 58 7.09 -10.83 -13.66
CA LEU A 58 7.27 -10.49 -12.24
C LEU A 58 6.36 -11.31 -11.33
N HIS A 59 5.08 -11.46 -11.69
CA HIS A 59 4.15 -12.26 -10.92
C HIS A 59 4.54 -13.75 -10.88
N LYS A 60 4.94 -14.33 -12.01
CA LYS A 60 5.41 -15.73 -12.07
C LYS A 60 6.64 -15.94 -11.19
N GLN A 61 7.60 -15.01 -11.22
CA GLN A 61 8.79 -15.09 -10.39
C GLN A 61 8.43 -14.99 -8.89
N MET A 62 7.58 -14.04 -8.51
CA MET A 62 7.09 -13.89 -7.14
C MET A 62 6.39 -15.16 -6.65
N ILE A 63 5.52 -15.77 -7.47
CA ILE A 63 4.83 -17.01 -7.10
C ILE A 63 5.83 -18.14 -6.89
N LYS A 64 6.79 -18.31 -7.81
CA LYS A 64 7.85 -19.31 -7.69
C LYS A 64 8.64 -19.15 -6.38
N ASP A 65 9.03 -17.94 -6.03
CA ASP A 65 9.80 -17.70 -4.80
C ASP A 65 8.93 -17.87 -3.56
N LYS A 66 7.66 -17.47 -3.61
CA LYS A 66 6.72 -17.69 -2.50
C LYS A 66 6.40 -19.17 -2.29
N THR A 67 6.30 -19.97 -3.36
CA THR A 67 6.16 -21.43 -3.28
C THR A 67 7.34 -22.04 -2.54
N LYS A 68 8.59 -21.68 -2.89
CA LYS A 68 9.78 -22.15 -2.16
C LYS A 68 9.73 -21.79 -0.67
N ILE A 69 9.29 -20.58 -0.34
CA ILE A 69 9.15 -20.16 1.07
C ILE A 69 8.12 -21.04 1.80
N ILE A 70 6.97 -21.30 1.16
CA ILE A 70 5.91 -22.16 1.72
C ILE A 70 6.44 -23.58 1.93
N GLU A 71 7.14 -24.14 0.95
CA GLU A 71 7.78 -25.46 1.06
C GLU A 71 8.77 -25.51 2.22
N LYS A 72 9.55 -24.45 2.44
CA LYS A 72 10.43 -24.35 3.61
C LYS A 72 9.64 -24.35 4.91
N TYR A 73 8.54 -23.60 5.01
CA TYR A 73 7.68 -23.63 6.20
C TYR A 73 7.05 -25.01 6.44
N VAL A 74 6.69 -25.74 5.38
CA VAL A 74 6.25 -27.14 5.51
C VAL A 74 7.40 -28.02 6.01
N SER A 75 8.61 -27.84 5.48
CA SER A 75 9.79 -28.62 5.89
C SER A 75 10.20 -28.37 7.34
N TYR A 76 9.99 -27.15 7.85
CA TYR A 76 10.27 -26.77 9.23
C TYR A 76 9.13 -27.14 10.19
N GLY A 77 8.04 -27.73 9.69
CA GLY A 77 6.87 -28.08 10.49
C GLY A 77 6.02 -26.89 10.95
N ILE A 78 6.29 -25.68 10.44
CA ILE A 78 5.50 -24.48 10.74
C ILE A 78 4.12 -24.56 10.08
N LEU A 79 4.04 -25.19 8.90
CA LEU A 79 2.79 -25.45 8.18
C LEU A 79 2.62 -26.94 7.92
N SER A 80 1.37 -27.40 7.96
CA SER A 80 1.04 -28.72 7.42
C SER A 80 1.14 -28.71 5.88
N LYS A 81 1.35 -29.89 5.28
CA LYS A 81 1.33 -30.06 3.81
C LYS A 81 0.04 -29.52 3.19
N ALA A 82 -1.10 -29.77 3.83
CA ALA A 82 -2.41 -29.32 3.34
C ALA A 82 -2.53 -27.79 3.34
N GLN A 83 -2.07 -27.12 4.41
CA GLN A 83 -2.04 -25.66 4.46
C GLN A 83 -1.11 -25.08 3.40
N GLY A 84 0.09 -25.64 3.24
CA GLY A 84 1.03 -25.21 2.20
C GLY A 84 0.44 -25.33 0.80
N GLN A 85 -0.17 -26.48 0.48
CA GLN A 85 -0.80 -26.70 -0.82
C GLN A 85 -1.98 -25.74 -1.06
N MET A 86 -2.81 -25.53 -0.05
CA MET A 86 -3.92 -24.57 -0.12
C MET A 86 -3.39 -23.17 -0.47
N MET A 87 -2.35 -22.69 0.23
CA MET A 87 -1.74 -21.38 -0.04
C MET A 87 -1.22 -21.27 -1.48
N ILE A 88 -0.53 -22.29 -2.00
CA ILE A 88 -0.03 -22.34 -3.37
C ILE A 88 -1.19 -22.22 -4.37
N THR A 89 -2.22 -23.05 -4.23
CA THR A 89 -3.40 -23.04 -5.10
C THR A 89 -4.13 -21.69 -5.07
N HIS A 90 -4.23 -21.03 -3.91
CA HIS A 90 -4.85 -19.71 -3.82
C HIS A 90 -4.05 -18.64 -4.58
N MET A 91 -2.72 -18.69 -4.53
CA MET A 91 -1.87 -17.75 -5.26
C MET A 91 -1.94 -17.96 -6.78
N GLU A 92 -1.93 -19.21 -7.23
CA GLU A 92 -2.10 -19.58 -8.64
C GLU A 92 -3.46 -19.10 -9.17
N ARG A 93 -4.55 -19.36 -8.43
CA ARG A 93 -5.87 -18.86 -8.78
C ARG A 93 -5.93 -17.34 -8.85
N ARG A 94 -5.20 -16.64 -7.97
CA ARG A 94 -5.11 -15.16 -8.01
C ARG A 94 -4.36 -14.69 -9.26
N TYR A 95 -3.30 -15.39 -9.65
CA TYR A 95 -2.59 -15.09 -10.90
C TYR A 95 -3.49 -15.24 -12.12
N GLU A 96 -4.27 -16.32 -12.22
CA GLU A 96 -5.22 -16.51 -13.33
C GLU A 96 -6.23 -15.36 -13.43
N LYS A 97 -6.71 -14.84 -12.29
CA LYS A 97 -7.63 -13.69 -12.25
C LYS A 97 -6.95 -12.41 -12.74
N LEU A 98 -5.68 -12.20 -12.36
CA LEU A 98 -4.88 -11.06 -12.85
C LEU A 98 -4.62 -11.19 -14.35
N GLU A 99 -4.30 -12.38 -14.84
CA GLU A 99 -4.04 -12.58 -16.27
C GLU A 99 -5.31 -12.29 -17.10
N LYS A 100 -6.47 -12.81 -16.65
CA LYS A 100 -7.77 -12.56 -17.29
C LYS A 100 -8.20 -11.09 -17.28
N ASN A 101 -7.80 -10.32 -16.27
CA ASN A 101 -8.17 -8.90 -16.18
C ASN A 101 -7.10 -7.95 -16.74
N GLY A 102 -6.07 -8.48 -17.40
CA GLY A 102 -5.01 -7.67 -17.99
C GLY A 102 -4.06 -7.06 -16.96
N PHE A 103 -3.85 -7.74 -15.83
CA PHE A 103 -2.97 -7.36 -14.71
C PHE A 103 -3.39 -6.08 -13.99
N LEU A 104 -4.69 -5.80 -13.94
CA LEU A 104 -5.24 -4.69 -13.17
C LEU A 104 -5.53 -5.14 -11.72
N PRO A 105 -5.12 -4.37 -10.69
CA PRO A 105 -5.41 -4.74 -9.31
C PRO A 105 -6.92 -4.80 -9.03
N THR A 106 -7.41 -5.98 -8.63
CA THR A 106 -8.79 -6.15 -8.16
C THR A 106 -8.94 -5.47 -6.80
N GLY A 107 -9.79 -4.44 -6.69
CA GLY A 107 -10.07 -3.76 -5.41
C GLY A 107 -9.91 -2.23 -5.41
N LEU A 108 -9.44 -1.63 -6.51
CA LEU A 108 -9.32 -0.17 -6.62
C LEU A 108 -10.66 0.60 -6.62
N HIS A 109 -11.80 -0.10 -6.66
CA HIS A 109 -13.13 0.50 -6.87
C HIS A 109 -14.11 0.40 -5.70
N HIS A 110 -13.70 -0.06 -4.51
CA HIS A 110 -14.63 -0.15 -3.38
C HIS A 110 -14.08 0.60 -2.18
N GLY A 111 -14.67 1.76 -1.89
CA GLY A 111 -14.61 2.33 -0.56
C GLY A 111 -15.22 1.31 0.40
N HIS A 112 -14.39 0.68 1.21
CA HIS A 112 -14.86 -0.18 2.29
C HIS A 112 -15.60 0.72 3.30
N GLN A 113 -16.92 0.79 3.20
CA GLN A 113 -17.73 1.14 4.36
C GLN A 113 -17.61 -0.02 5.33
N MET A 114 -16.82 0.17 6.38
CA MET A 114 -16.74 -0.75 7.50
C MET A 114 -18.07 -0.70 8.26
N HIS A 115 -19.01 -1.60 7.95
CA HIS A 115 -20.15 -1.84 8.83
C HIS A 115 -19.71 -2.78 9.96
N HIS A 116 -19.09 -2.21 10.99
CA HIS A 116 -18.99 -2.87 12.28
C HIS A 116 -20.21 -2.49 13.12
N SER A 117 -21.20 -3.37 13.22
CA SER A 117 -22.08 -3.41 14.38
C SER A 117 -21.64 -4.58 15.26
N TRP A 118 -20.80 -4.31 16.24
CA TRP A 118 -20.57 -5.24 17.35
C TRP A 118 -21.70 -5.03 18.36
N ASN A 119 -22.64 -5.97 18.47
CA ASN A 119 -23.64 -5.99 19.53
C ASN A 119 -23.14 -6.89 20.66
N GLY A 120 -22.46 -6.26 21.63
CA GLY A 120 -21.91 -6.89 22.82
C GLY A 120 -22.94 -7.38 23.81
N GLN A 121 -23.64 -8.46 23.51
CA GLN A 121 -24.36 -9.24 24.51
C GLN A 121 -23.65 -10.56 24.75
N THR A 122 -22.65 -10.51 25.64
CA THR A 122 -22.22 -11.69 26.39
C THR A 122 -23.32 -12.06 27.37
N ARG A 123 -23.82 -13.29 27.25
CA ARG A 123 -24.69 -13.95 28.23
C ARG A 123 -23.89 -14.39 29.44
#